data_AF-A0A1R4I398-F1
#
_entry.id   AF-A0A1R4I398-F1
#
_cell.length_a   1.000
_cell.length_b   1.000
_cell.length_c   1.000
_cell.angle_alpha   90.00
_cell.angle_beta   90.00
_cell.angle_gamma   90.00
#
_symmetry.space_group_name_H-M   'P 1'
#
loop_
_entity.id
_entity.type
_entity.pdbx_description
1 polymer ?
#
loop_
_entity_poly.entity_id
_entity_poly.type
_entity_poly.pdbx_seq_one_letter_code
_entity_poly.pdbx_strand_id
1 'polypeptide(L)'
;MNNEIPINPSQRWEWLKYQLRSQGCSLRKLSDELGVTGNAVQMVKYTPYPRMERAIAKKLGFTPQAIWPERWNHDGTPCRERPNRAEVRKDTICVQDSVSNVIAHRQMAAGA
;
A
#
# COMPACT_ATOMS: atom_id res chain seq x y z
N MET A 1 15.94 -20.61 -13.49
CA MET A 1 15.89 -21.07 -12.08
C MET A 1 14.43 -21.22 -11.69
N ASN A 2 14.06 -22.33 -11.08
CA ASN A 2 12.68 -22.55 -10.62
C ASN A 2 12.44 -21.66 -9.39
N ASN A 3 11.78 -20.52 -9.59
CA ASN A 3 11.36 -19.63 -8.52
C ASN A 3 10.10 -20.20 -7.87
N GLU A 4 10.23 -21.32 -7.16
CA GLU A 4 9.14 -21.89 -6.38
C GLU A 4 8.80 -20.94 -5.22
N ILE A 5 7.66 -20.27 -5.33
CA ILE A 5 7.18 -19.32 -4.33
C ILE A 5 6.68 -20.13 -3.14
N PRO A 6 7.21 -19.93 -1.92
CA PRO A 6 6.78 -20.70 -0.76
C PRO A 6 5.29 -20.50 -0.46
N ILE A 7 4.59 -21.60 -0.18
CA ILE A 7 3.17 -21.59 0.22
C ILE A 7 3.01 -21.03 1.63
N ASN A 8 3.97 -21.30 2.53
CA ASN A 8 3.92 -20.81 3.91
C ASN A 8 4.16 -19.28 3.95
N PRO A 9 3.28 -18.49 4.60
CA PRO A 9 3.37 -17.02 4.59
C PRO A 9 4.65 -16.50 5.25
N SER A 10 5.11 -17.15 6.31
CA SER A 10 6.37 -16.81 6.98
C SER A 10 7.57 -17.02 6.05
N GLN A 11 7.67 -18.20 5.44
CA GLN A 11 8.76 -18.52 4.50
C GLN A 11 8.70 -17.64 3.24
N ARG A 12 7.49 -17.34 2.75
CA ARG A 12 7.29 -16.43 1.61
C ARG A 12 7.84 -15.04 1.93
N TRP A 13 7.62 -14.52 3.13
CA TRP A 13 8.19 -13.25 3.55
C TRP A 13 9.73 -13.27 3.59
N GLU A 14 10.32 -14.40 4.00
CA GLU A 14 11.78 -14.55 4.01
C GLU A 14 12.37 -14.65 2.63
N TRP A 15 11.74 -15.43 1.76
CA TRP A 15 12.05 -15.48 0.35
C TRP A 15 11.95 -14.09 -0.29
N LEU A 16 10.93 -13.32 0.06
CA LEU A 16 10.75 -11.96 -0.45
C LEU A 16 11.85 -10.99 0.03
N LYS A 17 12.25 -11.08 1.31
CA LYS A 17 13.42 -10.35 1.84
C LYS A 17 14.69 -10.74 1.08
N TYR A 18 14.88 -12.04 0.82
CA TYR A 18 16.04 -12.55 0.11
C TYR A 18 16.07 -12.05 -1.34
N GLN A 19 14.95 -12.14 -2.07
CA GLN A 19 14.86 -11.65 -3.45
C GLN A 19 15.16 -10.16 -3.54
N LEU A 20 14.62 -9.34 -2.62
CA LEU A 20 14.96 -7.92 -2.57
C LEU A 20 16.47 -7.70 -2.38
N ARG A 21 17.09 -8.43 -1.44
CA ARG A 21 18.54 -8.34 -1.18
C ARG A 21 19.38 -8.77 -2.38
N SER A 22 18.99 -9.84 -3.06
CA SER A 22 19.66 -10.32 -4.27
C SER A 22 19.56 -9.31 -5.43
N GLN A 23 18.51 -8.50 -5.47
CA GLN A 23 18.35 -7.37 -6.41
C GLN A 23 19.05 -6.07 -5.92
N GLY A 24 19.84 -6.13 -4.84
CA GLY A 24 20.49 -4.95 -4.24
C GLY A 24 19.52 -3.95 -3.59
N CYS A 25 18.25 -4.33 -3.45
CA CYS A 25 17.21 -3.53 -2.85
C CYS A 25 16.96 -3.96 -1.40
N SER A 26 16.48 -3.03 -0.57
CA SER A 26 16.06 -3.32 0.81
C SER A 26 14.64 -2.81 1.03
N LEU A 27 13.95 -3.34 2.03
CA LEU A 27 12.63 -2.85 2.43
C LEU A 27 12.65 -1.34 2.71
N ARG A 28 13.75 -0.83 3.28
CA ARG A 28 13.94 0.60 3.51
C ARG A 28 14.02 1.38 2.20
N LYS A 29 14.87 0.96 1.26
CA LYS A 29 14.99 1.60 -0.06
C LYS A 29 13.69 1.57 -0.85
N LEU A 30 12.95 0.47 -0.76
CA LEU A 30 11.61 0.37 -1.34
C LEU A 30 10.65 1.39 -0.72
N SER A 31 10.70 1.55 0.61
CA SER A 31 9.84 2.49 1.33
C SER A 31 10.16 3.94 0.95
N ASP A 32 11.44 4.29 0.88
CA ASP A 32 11.93 5.60 0.43
C ASP A 32 11.47 5.91 -1.00
N GLU A 33 11.59 4.97 -1.94
CA GLU A 33 11.12 5.17 -3.32
C GLU A 33 9.60 5.36 -3.40
N LEU A 34 8.84 4.69 -2.54
CA LEU A 34 7.39 4.83 -2.48
C LEU A 34 6.92 6.06 -1.69
N GLY A 35 7.82 6.75 -0.99
CA GLY A 35 7.49 7.84 -0.08
C GLY A 35 6.65 7.40 1.12
N VAL A 36 6.85 6.17 1.60
CA VAL A 36 6.08 5.59 2.72
C VAL A 36 6.97 5.16 3.86
N THR A 37 6.39 5.00 5.05
CA THR A 37 7.12 4.52 6.22
C THR A 37 7.52 3.05 6.05
N GLY A 38 8.71 2.66 6.54
CA GLY A 38 9.17 1.26 6.54
C GLY A 38 8.17 0.27 7.14
N ASN A 39 7.48 0.68 8.20
CA ASN A 39 6.43 -0.12 8.82
C ASN A 39 5.26 -0.42 7.87
N ALA A 40 4.93 0.50 6.95
CA ALA A 40 3.86 0.29 5.97
C ALA A 40 4.16 -0.85 5.00
N VAL A 41 5.44 -1.05 4.66
CA VAL A 41 5.88 -2.20 3.85
C VAL A 41 5.86 -3.49 4.67
N GLN A 42 6.19 -3.44 5.97
CA GLN A 42 6.11 -4.61 6.85
C GLN A 42 4.67 -5.09 7.08
N MET A 43 3.69 -4.19 7.04
CA MET A 43 2.27 -4.53 7.21
C MET A 43 1.77 -5.54 6.16
N VAL A 44 2.40 -5.62 4.97
CA VAL A 44 2.08 -6.61 3.93
C VAL A 44 2.13 -8.05 4.45
N LYS A 45 2.97 -8.33 5.45
CA LYS A 45 3.06 -9.65 6.08
C LYS A 45 1.77 -10.03 6.83
N TYR A 46 1.10 -9.06 7.43
CA TYR A 46 0.00 -9.28 8.38
C TYR A 46 -1.37 -9.05 7.75
N THR A 47 -1.49 -8.05 6.87
CA THR A 47 -2.76 -7.61 6.29
C THR A 47 -2.67 -7.54 4.77
N PRO A 48 -3.73 -7.90 4.01
CA PRO A 48 -3.76 -7.69 2.57
C PRO A 48 -3.60 -6.19 2.31
N TYR A 49 -2.52 -5.82 1.62
CA TYR A 49 -2.22 -4.43 1.34
C TYR A 49 -1.86 -4.24 -0.14
N PRO A 50 -2.89 -4.16 -1.01
CA PRO A 50 -2.68 -4.35 -2.44
C PRO A 50 -1.74 -3.33 -3.08
N ARG A 51 -1.76 -2.09 -2.59
CA ARG A 51 -0.84 -1.02 -2.99
C ARG A 51 0.62 -1.40 -2.77
N MET A 52 0.96 -1.97 -1.62
CA MET A 52 2.33 -2.34 -1.28
C MET A 52 2.73 -3.67 -1.93
N GLU A 53 1.81 -4.64 -2.00
CA GLU A 53 2.01 -5.89 -2.72
C GLU A 53 2.38 -5.65 -4.19
N ARG A 54 1.66 -4.74 -4.88
CA ARG A 54 1.98 -4.33 -6.26
C ARG A 54 3.36 -3.73 -6.39
N ALA A 55 3.74 -2.87 -5.45
CA ALA A 55 5.03 -2.18 -5.49
C ALA A 55 6.20 -3.15 -5.30
N ILE A 56 6.08 -4.07 -4.35
CA ILE A 56 7.03 -5.15 -4.13
C ILE A 56 7.12 -6.04 -5.37
N ALA A 57 5.98 -6.50 -5.89
CA ALA A 57 5.94 -7.37 -7.06
C ALA A 57 6.58 -6.70 -8.29
N LYS A 58 6.26 -5.41 -8.52
CA LYS A 58 6.88 -4.59 -9.57
C LYS A 58 8.41 -4.52 -9.44
N LYS A 59 8.94 -4.40 -8.21
CA LYS A 59 10.39 -4.41 -7.98
C LYS A 59 11.04 -5.75 -8.28
N LEU A 60 10.35 -6.83 -7.97
CA LEU A 60 10.84 -8.18 -8.23
C LEU A 60 10.60 -8.62 -9.69
N GLY A 61 9.85 -7.85 -10.48
CA GLY A 61 9.47 -8.21 -11.85
C GLY A 61 8.36 -9.28 -11.91
N PHE A 62 7.64 -9.51 -10.81
CA PHE A 62 6.52 -10.44 -10.73
C PHE A 62 5.17 -9.70 -10.71
N THR A 63 4.10 -10.44 -10.98
CA THR A 63 2.74 -9.98 -10.68
C THR A 63 2.42 -10.24 -9.21
N PRO A 64 1.63 -9.39 -8.54
CA PRO A 64 1.24 -9.63 -7.15
C PRO A 64 0.43 -10.94 -7.02
N GLN A 65 -0.27 -11.34 -8.09
CA GLN A 65 -1.01 -12.59 -8.11
C GLN A 65 -0.12 -13.84 -8.11
N ALA A 66 1.06 -13.79 -8.73
CA ALA A 66 2.01 -14.90 -8.66
C ALA A 66 2.51 -15.13 -7.23
N ILE A 67 2.72 -14.04 -6.47
CA ILE A 67 3.24 -14.09 -5.10
C ILE A 67 2.12 -14.40 -4.09
N TRP A 68 0.94 -13.81 -4.27
CA TRP A 68 -0.21 -13.92 -3.37
C TRP A 68 -1.47 -14.38 -4.11
N PRO A 69 -1.52 -15.62 -4.61
CA PRO A 69 -2.69 -16.14 -5.29
C PRO A 69 -3.92 -16.21 -4.37
N GLU A 70 -3.73 -16.31 -3.04
CA GLU A 70 -4.83 -16.28 -2.07
C GLU A 70 -5.49 -14.90 -1.92
N ARG A 71 -4.79 -13.81 -2.29
CA ARG A 71 -5.24 -12.42 -2.07
C ARG A 71 -5.68 -11.71 -3.35
N TRP A 72 -5.32 -12.25 -4.51
CA TRP A 72 -5.53 -11.61 -5.81
C TRP A 72 -6.30 -12.54 -6.74
N ASN A 73 -7.28 -11.98 -7.45
CA ASN A 73 -8.02 -12.69 -8.49
C ASN A 73 -7.17 -12.80 -9.78
N HIS A 74 -7.52 -13.75 -10.67
CA HIS A 74 -6.96 -13.87 -12.03
C HIS A 74 -7.17 -12.63 -12.90
N ASP A 75 -8.14 -11.80 -12.55
CA ASP A 75 -8.40 -10.52 -13.21
C ASP A 75 -7.39 -9.43 -12.80
N GLY A 76 -6.51 -9.68 -11.83
CA GLY A 76 -5.60 -8.69 -11.28
C GLY A 76 -6.27 -7.71 -10.32
N THR A 77 -7.53 -7.94 -9.94
CA THR A 77 -8.20 -7.23 -8.84
C THR A 77 -7.84 -7.86 -7.49
N PRO A 78 -7.58 -7.07 -6.43
CA PRO A 78 -7.36 -7.62 -5.11
C PRO A 78 -8.68 -8.10 -4.50
N CYS A 79 -8.65 -9.19 -3.76
CA CYS A 79 -9.76 -9.68 -2.96
C CYS A 79 -9.84 -8.84 -1.66
N ARG A 80 -10.62 -7.76 -1.69
CA ARG A 80 -10.78 -6.81 -0.59
C ARG A 80 -12.25 -6.67 -0.21
N GLU A 81 -12.52 -6.62 1.10
CA GLU A 81 -13.88 -6.49 1.65
C GLU A 81 -14.58 -5.19 1.25
N ARG A 82 -13.82 -4.15 0.87
CA ARG A 82 -14.36 -2.84 0.45
C ARG A 82 -13.78 -2.42 -0.91
N PRO A 83 -14.31 -2.92 -2.03
CA PRO A 83 -13.78 -2.64 -3.37
C PRO A 83 -13.87 -1.16 -3.78
N ASN A 84 -14.89 -0.43 -3.31
CA ASN A 84 -15.11 0.98 -3.67
C ASN A 84 -14.19 1.99 -2.95
N ARG A 85 -13.36 1.53 -1.99
CA ARG A 85 -12.42 2.42 -1.30
C ARG A 85 -11.17 2.60 -2.15
N ALA A 86 -10.84 3.84 -2.47
CA ALA A 86 -9.60 4.16 -3.18
C ALA A 86 -8.37 3.67 -2.40
N GLU A 87 -7.44 3.01 -3.09
CA GLU A 87 -6.19 2.50 -2.51
C GLU A 87 -5.20 3.63 -2.19
N VAL A 88 -5.26 4.67 -3.00
CA VAL A 88 -4.47 5.87 -2.86
C VAL A 88 -5.45 6.96 -2.45
N ARG A 89 -5.15 7.60 -1.33
CA ARG A 89 -5.76 8.90 -1.02
C ARG A 89 -5.32 9.78 -2.18
N LYS A 90 -6.25 10.23 -3.03
CA LYS A 90 -5.93 11.32 -3.96
C LYS A 90 -5.55 12.47 -3.05
N ASP A 91 -4.26 12.68 -2.86
CA ASP A 91 -3.77 13.89 -2.25
C ASP A 91 -4.24 14.97 -3.21
N THR A 92 -5.37 15.59 -2.86
CA THR A 92 -5.72 16.85 -3.47
C THR A 92 -4.60 17.72 -2.95
N ILE A 93 -3.62 18.01 -3.80
CA ILE A 93 -2.59 19.01 -3.52
C ILE A 93 -3.36 20.19 -2.98
N CYS A 94 -3.34 20.36 -1.65
CA CYS A 94 -3.78 21.60 -1.07
C CYS A 94 -2.62 22.54 -1.38
N VAL A 95 -2.72 23.22 -2.53
CA VAL A 95 -2.07 24.52 -2.65
C VAL A 95 -2.64 25.28 -1.46
N GLN A 96 -1.82 25.42 -0.42
CA GLN A 96 -2.14 26.21 0.75
C GLN A 96 -2.11 27.66 0.31
N ASP A 97 -3.08 28.07 -0.52
CA ASP A 97 -3.42 29.47 -0.63
C ASP A 97 -4.08 29.81 0.70
N SER A 98 -3.27 30.43 1.55
CA SER A 98 -3.64 30.86 2.89
C SER A 98 -4.66 31.98 2.78
N VAL A 99 -5.92 31.63 2.51
CA VAL A 99 -7.05 32.51 2.76
C VAL A 99 -7.97 31.83 3.75
N SER A 100 -7.71 32.12 5.02
CA SER A 100 -8.55 31.78 6.17
C SER A 100 -10.04 31.94 5.84
N ASN A 101 -10.79 30.85 5.77
CA ASN A 101 -12.24 30.91 5.88
C ASN A 101 -12.65 30.40 7.26
N VAL A 102 -12.49 31.27 8.26
CA VAL A 102 -13.09 31.07 9.59
C VAL A 102 -14.59 31.26 9.39
N ILE A 103 -15.32 30.17 9.16
CA ILE A 103 -16.78 30.18 9.21
C ILE A 103 -17.15 30.33 10.69
N ALA A 104 -17.38 31.57 11.10
CA ALA A 104 -17.92 31.90 12.40
C ALA A 104 -19.33 31.32 12.52
N HIS A 105 -19.51 30.30 13.36
CA HIS A 105 -20.82 29.82 13.78
C HIS A 105 -21.41 30.82 14.79
N ARG A 106 -21.93 31.96 14.32
CA ARG A 106 -22.67 32.93 15.12
C ARG A 106 -24.15 32.56 15.10
N GLN A 107 -24.62 31.82 16.09
CA GLN A 107 -26.05 31.75 16.38
C GLN A 107 -26.47 33.09 17.01
N MET A 108 -27.28 33.87 16.30
CA MET A 108 -28.08 34.92 16.93
C MET A 108 -29.42 34.30 17.30
N ALA A 109 -29.65 34.09 18.60
CA ALA A 109 -30.99 33.88 19.11
C ALA A 109 -31.71 35.25 19.13
N ALA A 110 -32.76 35.37 18.32
CA ALA A 110 -33.69 36.48 18.37
C ALA A 110 -34.91 36.08 19.21
N GLY A 111 -35.21 36.86 20.24
CA GLY A 111 -36.57 37.16 20.72
C GLY A 111 -37.33 36.07 21.46
N ALA A 112 -37.58 36.32 22.76
CA ALA A 112 -38.92 36.56 23.31
C ALA A 112 -38.78 37.25 24.68
#